data_AF-A0A067JXW2-F1
#
_entry.id   AF-A0A067JXW2-F1
#
_cell.length_a   1.000
_cell.length_b   1.000
_cell.length_c   1.000
_cell.angle_alpha   90.00
_cell.angle_beta   90.00
_cell.angle_gamma   90.00
#
_symmetry.space_group_name_H-M   'P 1'
#
loop_
_entity.id
_entity.type
_entity.pdbx_description
1 polymer ?
#
loop_
_entity_poly.entity_id
_entity_poly.type
_entity_poly.pdbx_seq_one_letter_code
_entity_poly.pdbx_strand_id
1 'polypeptide(L)'
;MADTVCPPLYEKYSRKNHIHRVLDICILFLLTSLIVYRLLTLKNHGFSWLLALLCESWFTFVWVLTVSTKWNPVDYKTYPERLPQRVEKFLPAVDMFVTTADPVLEPPIITMNTVISLLAVDYPANKLACYLSDDGCSPLTFYSLLETSKFAKLWVPFCKKYNIEVRAPFRYFSSTDHKPVLCSDASSLEFQQEWKKMKDEYEELSCKIQDAAKKSTPCDLTGDFAFFSKIECKNHPTIIKIMWENKEGLSNGLAHLIYVSREKRPNHPHHYKAGAMNVLTRVSGLITNAPFMLNMDCDMFANNPQIVRHAMCFFLGSKNEGDTAFVQTPQIFYDGLKDDPFGNQLVVLQEYIGRGIVALQGPFYGGTGCFHRRKVIYGLCPNDIGDFAKFLTPITGDPFFGGSVINVSISPNHASISPINRRWRNASLHNKSERKRREI
;
A
#
# COMPACT_ATOMS: atom_id res chain seq x y z
N MET A 1 35.44 -23.96 11.11
CA MET A 1 33.98 -23.81 11.01
C MET A 1 33.71 -23.05 9.74
N ALA A 2 33.12 -23.69 8.74
CA ALA A 2 32.78 -23.02 7.49
C ALA A 2 31.63 -22.04 7.79
N ASP A 3 31.84 -20.76 7.56
CA ASP A 3 30.77 -19.77 7.54
C ASP A 3 29.77 -20.20 6.47
N THR A 4 28.67 -20.82 6.88
CA THR A 4 27.53 -21.08 5.99
C THR A 4 26.95 -19.73 5.61
N VAL A 5 27.39 -19.20 4.47
CA VAL A 5 26.88 -17.95 3.89
C VAL A 5 25.39 -18.14 3.65
N CYS A 6 24.55 -17.61 4.53
CA CYS A 6 23.11 -17.65 4.35
C CYS A 6 22.75 -16.92 3.05
N PRO A 7 21.84 -17.48 2.23
CA PRO A 7 21.43 -16.83 0.99
C PRO A 7 20.77 -15.47 1.26
N PRO A 8 20.87 -14.50 0.34
CA PRO A 8 20.32 -13.16 0.52
C PRO A 8 18.77 -13.20 0.60
N LEU A 9 18.17 -12.30 1.38
CA LEU A 9 16.71 -12.17 1.50
C LEU A 9 16.08 -11.42 0.31
N TYR A 10 16.89 -10.65 -0.42
CA TYR A 10 16.50 -10.00 -1.66
C TYR A 10 17.69 -9.83 -2.59
N GLU A 11 17.41 -9.66 -3.89
CA GLU A 11 18.41 -9.44 -4.93
C GLU A 11 18.00 -8.26 -5.82
N LYS A 12 19.00 -7.47 -6.22
CA LYS A 12 18.86 -6.30 -7.09
C LYS A 12 19.28 -6.68 -8.51
N TYR A 13 18.37 -6.49 -9.48
CA TYR A 13 18.59 -6.82 -10.89
C TYR A 13 18.58 -5.54 -11.74
N SER A 14 19.63 -5.31 -12.52
CA SER A 14 19.64 -4.22 -13.51
C SER A 14 18.98 -4.69 -14.81
N ARG A 15 18.06 -3.88 -15.36
CA ARG A 15 17.48 -4.12 -16.69
C ARG A 15 18.35 -3.53 -17.77
N LYS A 16 18.65 -4.35 -18.79
CA LYS A 16 19.33 -3.88 -20.00
C LYS A 16 18.39 -2.98 -20.80
N ASN A 17 18.83 -1.76 -21.09
CA ASN A 17 18.02 -0.75 -21.79
C ASN A 17 18.76 -0.07 -22.96
N HIS A 18 19.65 -0.80 -23.65
CA HIS A 18 20.57 -0.23 -24.64
C HIS A 18 19.86 0.49 -25.78
N ILE A 19 18.79 -0.09 -26.35
CA ILE A 19 18.05 0.49 -27.48
C ILE A 19 17.42 1.83 -27.06
N HIS A 20 16.73 1.87 -25.91
CA HIS A 20 16.12 3.10 -25.43
C HIS A 20 17.16 4.17 -25.09
N ARG A 21 18.33 3.81 -24.55
CA ARG A 21 19.41 4.78 -24.30
C ARG A 21 19.92 5.42 -25.58
N VAL A 22 20.11 4.63 -26.65
CA VAL A 22 20.51 5.18 -27.95
C VAL A 22 19.43 6.12 -28.48
N LEU A 23 18.15 5.73 -28.40
CA LEU A 23 17.04 6.60 -28.79
C LEU A 23 16.99 7.89 -27.97
N ASP A 24 17.13 7.82 -26.65
CA ASP A 24 17.15 8.99 -25.77
C ASP A 24 18.35 9.90 -26.16
N ILE A 25 19.55 9.38 -26.40
CA ILE A 25 20.71 10.19 -26.86
C ILE A 25 20.43 10.86 -28.21
N CYS A 26 19.82 10.15 -29.17
CA CYS A 26 19.43 10.73 -30.45
C CYS A 26 18.41 11.86 -30.27
N ILE A 27 17.41 11.69 -29.40
CA ILE A 27 16.41 12.73 -29.09
C ILE A 27 17.09 13.95 -28.45
N LEU A 28 18.01 13.74 -27.50
CA LEU A 28 18.77 14.83 -26.87
C LEU A 28 19.56 15.64 -27.91
N PHE A 29 20.20 14.96 -28.86
CA PHE A 29 20.91 15.61 -29.95
C PHE A 29 19.97 16.48 -30.81
N LEU A 30 18.79 15.97 -31.17
CA LEU A 30 17.79 16.73 -31.93
C LEU A 30 17.26 17.94 -31.16
N LEU A 31 16.94 17.78 -29.88
CA LEU A 31 16.48 18.87 -29.01
C LEU A 31 17.54 19.97 -28.87
N THR A 32 18.80 19.58 -28.65
CA THR A 32 19.92 20.52 -28.56
C THR A 32 20.14 21.25 -29.88
N SER A 33 20.06 20.53 -31.01
CA SER A 33 20.20 21.12 -32.34
C SER A 33 19.09 22.15 -32.63
N LEU A 34 17.85 21.87 -32.21
CA LEU A 34 16.73 22.81 -32.33
C LEU A 34 16.97 24.09 -31.52
N ILE A 35 17.40 23.98 -30.27
CA ILE A 35 17.73 25.13 -29.41
C ILE A 35 18.85 25.97 -30.04
N VAL A 36 19.92 25.33 -30.52
CA VAL A 36 21.03 26.01 -31.19
C VAL A 36 20.54 26.73 -32.44
N TYR A 37 19.70 26.09 -33.26
CA TYR A 37 19.11 26.72 -34.43
C TYR A 37 18.27 27.96 -34.06
N ARG A 38 17.41 27.85 -33.04
CA ARG A 38 16.62 29.00 -32.54
C ARG A 38 17.50 30.15 -32.09
N LEU A 39 18.56 29.85 -31.34
CA LEU A 39 19.51 30.85 -30.85
C LEU A 39 20.20 31.59 -32.01
N LEU A 40 20.67 30.85 -33.02
CA LEU A 40 21.36 31.42 -34.18
C LEU A 40 20.44 32.29 -35.07
N THR A 41 19.16 31.95 -35.13
CA THR A 41 18.15 32.63 -35.97
C THR A 41 17.33 33.69 -35.23
N LEU A 42 17.58 33.87 -33.93
CA LEU A 42 16.83 34.77 -33.05
C LEU A 42 16.75 36.21 -33.58
N LYS A 43 17.87 36.71 -34.13
CA LYS A 43 17.97 38.07 -34.67
C LYS A 43 17.02 38.32 -35.86
N ASN A 44 16.66 37.26 -36.61
CA ASN A 44 15.88 37.38 -37.84
C ASN A 44 14.36 37.38 -37.58
N HIS A 45 13.92 36.86 -36.43
CA HIS A 45 12.50 36.55 -36.18
C HIS A 45 11.91 37.20 -34.91
N GLY A 46 12.74 37.89 -34.10
CA GLY A 46 12.28 38.76 -33.02
C GLY A 46 11.64 38.02 -31.83
N PHE A 47 10.64 38.64 -31.20
CA PHE A 47 10.10 38.24 -29.89
C PHE A 47 9.43 36.87 -29.87
N SER A 48 8.66 36.50 -30.90
CA SER A 48 8.00 35.18 -30.96
C SER A 48 9.03 34.03 -30.97
N TRP A 49 10.20 34.28 -31.54
CA TRP A 49 11.31 33.32 -31.58
C TRP A 49 12.02 33.21 -30.23
N LEU A 50 12.14 34.33 -29.50
CA LEU A 50 12.63 34.34 -28.12
C LEU A 50 11.71 33.54 -27.21
N LEU A 51 10.39 33.72 -27.33
CA LEU A 51 9.41 32.96 -26.54
C LEU A 51 9.50 31.46 -26.84
N ALA A 52 9.57 31.09 -28.12
CA ALA A 52 9.76 29.69 -28.53
C ALA A 52 11.06 29.10 -27.97
N LEU A 53 12.18 29.85 -28.04
CA LEU A 53 13.47 29.42 -27.48
C LEU A 53 13.37 29.15 -25.97
N LEU A 54 12.72 30.03 -25.20
CA LEU A 54 12.54 29.85 -23.76
C LEU A 54 11.69 28.61 -23.44
N CYS A 55 10.57 28.43 -24.14
CA CYS A 55 9.70 27.26 -23.99
C CYS A 55 10.43 25.95 -24.35
N GLU A 56 11.08 25.90 -25.51
CA GLU A 56 11.82 24.71 -26.00
C GLU A 56 13.01 24.39 -25.09
N SER A 57 13.70 25.40 -24.56
CA SER A 57 14.79 25.21 -23.57
C SER A 57 14.26 24.62 -22.26
N TRP A 58 13.13 25.12 -21.76
CA TRP A 58 12.49 24.60 -20.56
C TRP A 58 12.01 23.15 -20.75
N PHE A 59 11.35 22.85 -21.87
CA PHE A 59 10.93 21.48 -22.18
C PHE A 59 12.11 20.53 -22.32
N THR A 60 13.21 20.96 -22.95
CA THR A 60 14.42 20.15 -23.07
C THR A 60 15.06 19.89 -21.71
N PHE A 61 15.09 20.90 -20.83
CA PHE A 61 15.55 20.73 -19.45
C PHE A 61 14.71 19.71 -18.67
N VAL A 62 13.38 19.83 -18.69
CA VAL A 62 12.46 18.87 -18.05
C VAL A 62 12.63 17.46 -18.64
N TRP A 63 12.83 17.36 -19.95
CA TRP A 63 13.07 16.09 -20.63
C TRP A 63 14.39 15.45 -20.17
N VAL A 64 15.48 16.22 -20.04
CA VAL A 64 16.78 15.73 -19.53
C VAL A 64 16.63 15.21 -18.10
N LEU A 65 15.91 15.93 -17.23
CA LEU A 65 15.62 15.46 -15.87
C LEU A 65 14.84 14.14 -15.90
N THR A 66 13.81 14.03 -16.74
CA THR A 66 12.99 12.82 -16.88
C THR A 66 13.79 11.62 -17.39
N VAL A 67 14.70 11.83 -18.35
CA VAL A 67 15.58 10.76 -18.86
C VAL A 67 16.59 10.33 -17.80
N SER A 68 17.13 11.29 -17.05
CA SER A 68 18.07 11.02 -15.96
C SER A 68 17.44 10.12 -14.89
N THR A 69 16.17 10.32 -14.55
CA THR A 69 15.48 9.46 -13.56
C THR A 69 15.28 8.03 -14.05
N LYS A 70 15.11 7.78 -15.35
CA LYS A 70 14.88 6.44 -15.93
C LYS A 70 16.13 5.76 -16.51
N TRP A 71 17.32 6.37 -16.41
CA TRP A 71 18.50 5.95 -17.17
C TRP A 71 18.98 4.53 -16.85
N ASN A 72 18.95 4.15 -15.57
CA ASN A 72 19.44 2.87 -15.04
C ASN A 72 18.30 2.09 -14.35
N PRO A 73 17.34 1.50 -15.08
CA PRO A 73 16.22 0.81 -14.45
C PRO A 73 16.67 -0.44 -13.67
N VAL A 74 16.11 -0.63 -12.48
CA VAL A 74 16.38 -1.75 -11.58
C VAL A 74 15.07 -2.39 -11.11
N ASP A 75 15.08 -3.71 -10.95
CA ASP A 75 14.06 -4.47 -10.24
C ASP A 75 14.65 -5.11 -8.97
N TYR A 76 13.80 -5.34 -7.97
CA TYR A 76 14.15 -6.11 -6.78
C TYR A 76 13.30 -7.38 -6.70
N LYS A 77 13.94 -8.50 -6.38
CA LYS A 77 13.30 -9.78 -6.07
C LYS A 77 13.50 -10.09 -4.60
N THR A 78 12.45 -10.51 -3.92
CA THR A 78 12.49 -10.87 -2.49
C THR A 78 12.19 -12.36 -2.33
N TYR A 79 12.73 -12.94 -1.25
CA TYR A 79 12.65 -14.37 -0.96
C TYR A 79 12.05 -14.61 0.44
N PRO A 80 10.74 -14.39 0.63
CA PRO A 80 10.09 -14.50 1.94
C PRO A 80 10.19 -15.90 2.54
N GLU A 81 10.33 -16.94 1.73
CA GLU A 81 10.52 -18.33 2.17
C GLU A 81 11.84 -18.55 2.95
N ARG A 82 12.80 -17.63 2.80
CA ARG A 82 14.09 -17.67 3.52
C ARG A 82 14.00 -16.99 4.90
N LEU A 83 12.93 -16.26 5.21
CA LEU A 83 12.75 -15.59 6.50
C LEU A 83 12.57 -16.58 7.66
N PRO A 84 11.69 -17.59 7.57
CA PRO A 84 11.52 -18.56 8.67
C PRO A 84 12.82 -19.30 8.98
N GLN A 85 13.55 -19.73 7.95
CA GLN A 85 14.82 -20.46 8.09
C GLN A 85 15.90 -19.68 8.87
N ARG A 86 15.80 -18.34 8.92
CA ARG A 86 16.80 -17.47 9.52
C ARG A 86 16.31 -16.75 10.79
N VAL A 87 15.00 -16.48 10.91
CA VAL A 87 14.46 -15.47 11.84
C VAL A 87 13.10 -15.88 12.43
N GLU A 88 12.63 -17.13 12.34
CA GLU A 88 11.25 -17.49 12.76
C GLU A 88 10.93 -17.11 14.23
N LYS A 89 11.92 -17.20 15.14
CA LYS A 89 11.77 -16.74 16.54
C LYS A 89 11.88 -15.22 16.73
N PHE A 90 12.34 -14.47 15.73
CA PHE A 90 12.69 -13.05 15.81
C PHE A 90 11.95 -12.16 14.81
N LEU A 91 10.87 -12.64 14.19
CA LEU A 91 10.06 -11.80 13.32
C LEU A 91 9.58 -10.56 14.11
N PRO A 92 9.88 -9.34 13.64
CA PRO A 92 9.55 -8.12 14.35
C PRO A 92 8.05 -7.87 14.33
N ALA A 93 7.56 -7.16 15.33
CA ALA A 93 6.17 -6.70 15.32
C ALA A 93 5.95 -5.63 14.24
N VAL A 94 4.75 -5.57 13.69
CA VAL A 94 4.32 -4.59 12.69
C VAL A 94 2.95 -4.05 13.07
N ASP A 95 2.85 -2.73 13.25
CA ASP A 95 1.57 -2.04 13.40
C ASP A 95 1.04 -1.65 12.02
N MET A 96 -0.23 -1.92 11.73
CA MET A 96 -0.89 -1.61 10.47
C MET A 96 -1.94 -0.52 10.71
N PHE A 97 -1.80 0.61 10.05
CA PHE A 97 -2.63 1.80 10.21
C PHE A 97 -3.55 1.94 9.02
N VAL A 98 -4.86 2.00 9.30
CA VAL A 98 -5.91 2.32 8.33
C VAL A 98 -6.52 3.64 8.75
N THR A 99 -6.57 4.62 7.84
CA THR A 99 -7.22 5.91 8.10
C THR A 99 -8.50 6.04 7.29
N THR A 100 -9.57 6.52 7.92
CA THR A 100 -10.82 6.88 7.25
C THR A 100 -11.28 8.27 7.69
N ALA A 101 -11.77 9.07 6.75
CA ALA A 101 -12.15 10.46 6.97
C ALA A 101 -13.61 10.61 7.42
N ASP A 102 -14.55 10.01 6.70
CA ASP A 102 -15.99 10.18 6.93
C ASP A 102 -16.78 9.04 6.23
N PRO A 103 -17.78 8.42 6.88
CA PRO A 103 -18.55 7.32 6.31
C PRO A 103 -19.41 7.67 5.08
N VAL A 104 -19.70 8.95 4.84
CA VAL A 104 -20.44 9.43 3.66
C VAL A 104 -19.54 9.48 2.44
N LEU A 105 -18.31 9.99 2.60
CA LEU A 105 -17.32 10.05 1.52
C LEU A 105 -16.67 8.68 1.29
N GLU A 106 -16.48 7.92 2.36
CA GLU A 106 -15.80 6.63 2.38
C GLU A 106 -16.73 5.58 3.01
N PRO A 107 -17.58 4.91 2.21
CA PRO A 107 -18.53 3.93 2.70
C PRO A 107 -17.86 2.89 3.61
N PRO A 108 -18.39 2.62 4.83
CA PRO A 108 -17.72 1.79 5.82
C PRO A 108 -17.34 0.40 5.30
N ILE A 109 -18.13 -0.20 4.41
CA ILE A 109 -17.85 -1.52 3.82
C ILE A 109 -16.51 -1.56 3.06
N ILE A 110 -16.09 -0.45 2.45
CA ILE A 110 -14.80 -0.35 1.75
C ILE A 110 -13.67 -0.41 2.78
N THR A 111 -13.74 0.43 3.81
CA THR A 111 -12.80 0.45 4.94
C THR A 111 -12.73 -0.90 5.65
N MET A 112 -13.87 -1.57 5.86
CA MET A 112 -13.92 -2.88 6.50
C MET A 112 -13.25 -3.98 5.66
N ASN A 113 -13.42 -3.95 4.33
CA ASN A 113 -12.70 -4.89 3.45
C ASN A 113 -11.18 -4.72 3.53
N THR A 114 -10.70 -3.49 3.65
CA THR A 114 -9.29 -3.18 3.90
C THR A 114 -8.82 -3.76 5.23
N VAL A 115 -9.56 -3.50 6.31
CA VAL A 115 -9.24 -4.04 7.65
C VAL A 115 -9.22 -5.58 7.64
N ILE A 116 -10.22 -6.23 7.04
CA ILE A 116 -10.30 -7.69 6.92
C ILE A 116 -9.10 -8.24 6.16
N SER A 117 -8.73 -7.61 5.05
CA SER A 117 -7.58 -8.00 4.24
C SER A 117 -6.27 -7.94 5.03
N LEU A 118 -6.07 -6.88 5.83
CA LEU A 118 -4.88 -6.72 6.66
C LEU A 118 -4.85 -7.71 7.83
N LEU A 119 -5.97 -7.96 8.50
CA LEU A 119 -6.06 -8.97 9.56
C LEU A 119 -5.78 -10.39 9.06
N ALA A 120 -5.98 -10.62 7.76
CA ALA A 120 -5.80 -11.91 7.12
C ALA A 120 -4.41 -12.11 6.50
N VAL A 121 -3.44 -11.20 6.60
CA VAL A 121 -2.10 -11.40 5.99
C VAL A 121 -1.35 -12.61 6.58
N ASP A 122 -0.41 -13.16 5.80
CA ASP A 122 0.42 -14.31 6.18
C ASP A 122 1.63 -13.88 7.03
N TYR A 123 1.34 -13.50 8.27
CA TYR A 123 2.32 -13.16 9.30
C TYR A 123 1.79 -13.62 10.69
N PRO A 124 2.66 -13.90 11.68
CA PRO A 124 2.19 -14.30 13.01
C PRO A 124 1.26 -13.25 13.63
N ALA A 125 0.05 -13.66 13.99
CA ALA A 125 -0.99 -12.75 14.47
C ALA A 125 -0.62 -12.03 15.77
N ASN A 126 0.18 -12.66 16.62
CA ASN A 126 0.75 -12.09 17.84
C ASN A 126 1.86 -11.05 17.59
N LYS A 127 2.26 -10.84 16.34
CA LYS A 127 3.21 -9.78 15.92
C LYS A 127 2.53 -8.67 15.13
N LEU A 128 1.21 -8.74 14.95
CA LEU A 128 0.45 -7.75 14.21
C LEU A 128 -0.54 -7.04 15.11
N ALA A 129 -0.70 -5.74 14.86
CA ALA A 129 -1.81 -4.96 15.39
C ALA A 129 -2.36 -4.06 14.29
N CYS A 130 -3.66 -4.08 14.11
CA CYS A 130 -4.38 -3.24 13.16
C CYS A 130 -5.06 -2.09 13.91
N TYR A 131 -4.77 -0.85 13.52
CA TYR A 131 -5.37 0.35 14.06
C TYR A 131 -6.24 1.00 12.99
N LEU A 132 -7.52 1.17 13.27
CA LEU A 132 -8.41 2.00 12.47
C LEU A 132 -8.49 3.38 13.11
N SER A 133 -7.98 4.41 12.41
CA SER A 133 -8.19 5.81 12.76
C SER A 133 -9.42 6.33 12.04
N ASP A 134 -10.46 6.65 12.81
CA ASP A 134 -11.70 7.25 12.33
C ASP A 134 -11.68 8.75 12.62
N ASP A 135 -11.42 9.54 11.58
CA ASP A 135 -11.38 10.99 11.67
C ASP A 135 -12.80 11.58 11.71
N GLY A 136 -13.83 10.84 11.32
CA GLY A 136 -15.22 11.28 11.35
C GLY A 136 -15.90 11.06 12.71
N CYS A 137 -15.25 10.30 13.60
CA CYS A 137 -15.80 9.88 14.88
C CYS A 137 -17.23 9.31 14.75
N SER A 138 -17.43 8.44 13.77
CA SER A 138 -18.75 7.99 13.36
C SER A 138 -19.19 6.74 14.11
N PRO A 139 -20.41 6.73 14.71
CA PRO A 139 -20.96 5.52 15.31
C PRO A 139 -21.16 4.41 14.28
N LEU A 140 -21.43 4.75 13.01
CA LEU A 140 -21.56 3.79 11.92
C LEU A 140 -20.23 3.09 11.61
N THR A 141 -19.12 3.84 11.57
CA THR A 141 -17.78 3.28 11.35
C THR A 141 -17.40 2.34 12.49
N PHE A 142 -17.66 2.75 13.74
CA PHE A 142 -17.40 1.91 14.91
C PHE A 142 -18.27 0.63 14.93
N TYR A 143 -19.57 0.75 14.63
CA TYR A 143 -20.47 -0.39 14.49
C TYR A 143 -20.00 -1.36 13.40
N SER A 144 -19.62 -0.83 12.25
CA SER A 144 -19.11 -1.61 11.12
C SER A 144 -17.84 -2.37 11.49
N LEU A 145 -16.94 -1.74 12.27
CA LEU A 145 -15.73 -2.39 12.78
C LEU A 145 -16.06 -3.51 13.78
N LEU A 146 -17.05 -3.32 14.64
CA LEU A 146 -17.49 -4.35 15.58
C LEU A 146 -18.03 -5.59 14.84
N GLU A 147 -18.93 -5.42 13.87
CA GLU A 147 -19.43 -6.54 13.06
C GLU A 147 -18.32 -7.19 12.24
N THR A 148 -17.41 -6.38 11.69
CA THR A 148 -16.23 -6.85 10.98
C THR A 148 -15.32 -7.70 11.85
N SER A 149 -15.14 -7.34 13.13
CA SER A 149 -14.33 -8.11 14.07
C SER A 149 -14.91 -9.51 14.32
N LYS A 150 -16.24 -9.67 14.27
CA LYS A 150 -16.91 -10.97 14.38
C LYS A 150 -16.65 -11.81 13.13
N PHE A 151 -16.85 -11.21 11.94
CA PHE A 151 -16.59 -11.89 10.68
C PHE A 151 -15.11 -12.28 10.50
N ALA A 152 -14.17 -11.44 10.91
CA ALA A 152 -12.74 -11.70 10.82
C ALA A 152 -12.32 -12.99 11.57
N LYS A 153 -12.99 -13.34 12.67
CA LYS A 153 -12.76 -14.61 13.39
C LYS A 153 -13.11 -15.84 12.58
N LEU A 154 -13.99 -15.73 11.59
CA LEU A 154 -14.35 -16.80 10.65
C LEU A 154 -13.46 -16.75 9.41
N TRP A 155 -13.28 -15.56 8.85
CA TRP A 155 -12.54 -15.34 7.60
C TRP A 155 -11.04 -15.65 7.70
N VAL A 156 -10.37 -15.20 8.75
CA VAL A 156 -8.91 -15.37 8.89
C VAL A 156 -8.51 -16.86 8.94
N PRO A 157 -9.14 -17.71 9.77
CA PRO A 157 -8.88 -19.16 9.74
C PRO A 157 -9.20 -19.80 8.38
N PHE A 158 -10.30 -19.41 7.73
CA PHE A 158 -10.65 -19.91 6.39
C PHE A 158 -9.55 -19.57 5.36
N CYS A 159 -9.08 -18.32 5.32
CA CYS A 159 -8.00 -17.91 4.42
C CYS A 159 -6.71 -18.70 4.64
N LYS A 160 -6.35 -18.95 5.90
CA LYS A 160 -5.13 -19.70 6.26
C LYS A 160 -5.28 -21.19 5.93
N LYS A 161 -6.44 -21.80 6.25
CA LYS A 161 -6.74 -23.23 6.01
C LYS A 161 -6.65 -23.57 4.52
N TYR A 162 -7.20 -22.74 3.65
CA TYR A 162 -7.25 -22.99 2.20
C TYR A 162 -6.20 -22.23 1.39
N ASN A 163 -5.24 -21.58 2.06
CA ASN A 163 -4.20 -20.76 1.44
C ASN A 163 -4.74 -19.78 0.38
N ILE A 164 -5.80 -19.04 0.73
CA ILE A 164 -6.42 -18.07 -0.17
C ILE A 164 -5.41 -16.95 -0.48
N GLU A 165 -5.21 -16.68 -1.78
CA GLU A 165 -4.31 -15.62 -2.24
C GLU A 165 -4.90 -14.24 -1.98
N VAL A 166 -6.02 -13.90 -2.61
CA VAL A 166 -6.67 -12.60 -2.43
C VAL A 166 -7.56 -12.62 -1.19
N ARG A 167 -7.12 -11.98 -0.11
CA ARG A 167 -7.80 -12.04 1.20
C ARG A 167 -8.75 -10.87 1.48
N ALA A 168 -9.06 -10.08 0.45
CA ALA A 168 -10.15 -9.10 0.47
C ALA A 168 -11.46 -9.75 -0.01
N PRO A 169 -12.47 -9.95 0.86
CA PRO A 169 -13.66 -10.71 0.53
C PRO A 169 -14.43 -10.22 -0.70
N PHE A 170 -14.62 -8.90 -0.83
CA PHE A 170 -15.33 -8.33 -1.99
C PHE A 170 -14.69 -8.73 -3.33
N ARG A 171 -13.36 -8.84 -3.37
CA ARG A 171 -12.61 -9.20 -4.58
C ARG A 171 -12.55 -10.71 -4.78
N TYR A 172 -12.39 -11.45 -3.67
CA TYR A 172 -12.37 -12.90 -3.69
C TYR A 172 -13.68 -13.49 -4.22
N PHE A 173 -14.83 -13.02 -3.70
CA PHE A 173 -16.14 -13.56 -4.07
C PHE A 173 -16.70 -13.00 -5.38
N SER A 174 -16.21 -11.87 -5.89
CA SER A 174 -16.62 -11.32 -7.19
C SER A 174 -15.95 -11.99 -8.39
N SER A 175 -14.77 -12.58 -8.20
CA SER A 175 -14.01 -13.21 -9.27
C SER A 175 -14.61 -14.57 -9.64
N THR A 176 -14.93 -14.76 -10.93
CA THR A 176 -15.47 -16.04 -11.43
C THR A 176 -14.50 -17.21 -11.24
N ASP A 177 -13.20 -16.92 -11.23
CA ASP A 177 -12.11 -17.89 -11.13
C ASP A 177 -11.97 -18.52 -9.73
N HIS A 178 -12.60 -17.93 -8.71
CA HIS A 178 -12.56 -18.42 -7.32
C HIS A 178 -13.80 -19.23 -6.93
N LYS A 179 -14.72 -19.47 -7.88
CA LYS A 179 -15.82 -20.40 -7.66
C LYS A 179 -15.28 -21.82 -7.60
N PRO A 180 -15.66 -22.62 -6.58
CA PRO A 180 -15.20 -23.99 -6.49
C PRO A 180 -15.70 -24.78 -7.71
N VAL A 181 -14.78 -25.49 -8.36
CA VAL A 181 -15.12 -26.45 -9.41
C VAL A 181 -15.82 -27.64 -8.75
N LEU A 182 -16.88 -28.15 -9.38
CA LEU A 182 -17.56 -29.37 -8.96
C LEU A 182 -16.59 -30.56 -9.12
N CYS A 183 -15.91 -30.94 -8.05
CA CYS A 183 -15.15 -32.17 -7.94
C CYS A 183 -15.81 -33.09 -6.90
N SER A 184 -15.64 -34.40 -7.08
CA SER A 184 -16.28 -35.46 -6.30
C SER A 184 -15.49 -35.91 -5.07
N ASP A 185 -14.36 -35.26 -4.76
CA ASP A 185 -13.49 -35.64 -3.66
C ASP A 185 -14.00 -35.05 -2.33
N ALA A 186 -13.87 -35.82 -1.24
CA ALA A 186 -14.40 -35.43 0.08
C ALA A 186 -13.83 -34.08 0.60
N SER A 187 -12.54 -33.81 0.38
CA SER A 187 -11.91 -32.53 0.75
C SER A 187 -12.42 -31.35 -0.09
N SER A 188 -12.78 -31.61 -1.34
CA SER A 188 -13.37 -30.60 -2.23
C SER A 188 -14.81 -30.26 -1.85
N LEU A 189 -15.56 -31.25 -1.33
CA LEU A 189 -16.91 -31.06 -0.79
C LEU A 189 -16.91 -30.26 0.53
N GLU A 190 -15.98 -30.55 1.45
CA GLU A 190 -15.80 -29.75 2.68
C GLU A 190 -15.47 -28.30 2.34
N PHE A 191 -14.52 -28.08 1.42
CA PHE A 191 -14.19 -26.73 0.94
C PHE A 191 -15.39 -26.02 0.30
N GLN A 192 -16.17 -26.69 -0.53
CA GLN A 192 -17.37 -26.12 -1.15
C GLN A 192 -18.41 -25.66 -0.12
N GLN A 193 -18.65 -26.48 0.90
CA GLN A 193 -19.58 -26.16 1.98
C GLN A 193 -19.09 -24.98 2.80
N GLU A 194 -17.82 -25.00 3.23
CA GLU A 194 -17.23 -23.89 3.98
C GLU A 194 -17.16 -22.61 3.14
N TRP A 195 -16.82 -22.70 1.85
CA TRP A 195 -16.80 -21.57 0.93
C TRP A 195 -18.17 -20.91 0.81
N LYS A 196 -19.22 -21.72 0.62
CA LYS A 196 -20.60 -21.20 0.53
C LYS A 196 -21.00 -20.51 1.83
N LYS A 197 -20.74 -21.17 2.97
CA LYS A 197 -20.98 -20.57 4.29
C LYS A 197 -20.24 -19.23 4.44
N MET A 198 -18.96 -19.16 4.06
CA MET A 198 -18.19 -17.92 4.17
C MET A 198 -18.70 -16.81 3.26
N LYS A 199 -19.20 -17.16 2.07
CA LYS A 199 -19.85 -16.20 1.16
C LYS A 199 -21.13 -15.64 1.78
N ASP A 200 -21.97 -16.51 2.33
CA ASP A 200 -23.24 -16.12 2.97
C ASP A 200 -22.97 -15.21 4.18
N GLU A 201 -21.97 -15.54 5.02
CA GLU A 201 -21.55 -14.71 6.17
C GLU A 201 -21.01 -13.33 5.75
N TYR A 202 -20.29 -13.26 4.63
CA TYR A 202 -19.81 -11.98 4.08
C TYR A 202 -20.95 -11.13 3.50
N GLU A 203 -21.92 -11.77 2.84
CA GLU A 203 -23.13 -11.09 2.36
C GLU A 203 -23.96 -10.56 3.54
N GLU A 204 -24.10 -11.34 4.61
CA GLU A 204 -24.78 -10.89 5.84
C GLU A 204 -24.06 -9.69 6.48
N LEU A 205 -22.73 -9.70 6.59
CA LEU A 205 -21.95 -8.55 7.06
C LEU A 205 -22.22 -7.32 6.19
N SER A 206 -22.19 -7.49 4.86
CA SER A 206 -22.42 -6.41 3.91
C SER A 206 -23.82 -5.81 4.05
N CYS A 207 -24.85 -6.66 4.19
CA CYS A 207 -26.23 -6.24 4.43
C CYS A 207 -26.36 -5.49 5.77
N LYS A 208 -25.80 -6.00 6.87
CA LYS A 208 -25.83 -5.33 8.18
C LYS A 208 -25.26 -3.93 8.13
N ILE A 209 -24.10 -3.76 7.48
CA ILE A 209 -23.44 -2.46 7.33
C ILE A 209 -24.28 -1.53 6.45
N GLN A 210 -24.79 -2.01 5.32
CA GLN A 210 -25.63 -1.22 4.41
C GLN A 210 -26.95 -0.78 5.06
N ASP A 211 -27.58 -1.67 5.82
CA ASP A 211 -28.83 -1.38 6.51
C ASP A 211 -28.60 -0.39 7.66
N ALA A 212 -27.49 -0.50 8.39
CA ALA A 212 -27.09 0.49 9.38
C ALA A 212 -26.82 1.86 8.74
N ALA A 213 -26.24 1.90 7.54
CA ALA A 213 -25.98 3.14 6.81
C ALA A 213 -27.25 3.87 6.33
N LYS A 214 -28.35 3.13 6.12
CA LYS A 214 -29.65 3.70 5.71
C LYS A 214 -30.47 4.23 6.88
N LYS A 215 -30.19 3.79 8.12
CA LYS A 215 -30.94 4.20 9.32
C LYS A 215 -30.50 5.59 9.78
N SER A 216 -31.43 6.36 10.36
CA SER A 216 -31.12 7.63 11.01
C SER A 216 -30.21 7.45 12.23
N THR A 217 -30.37 6.34 12.95
CA THR A 217 -29.47 5.87 14.00
C THR A 217 -28.85 4.52 13.58
N PRO A 218 -27.53 4.45 13.35
CA PRO A 218 -26.87 3.23 12.88
C PRO A 218 -27.04 2.04 13.82
N CYS A 219 -27.09 2.31 15.13
CA CYS A 219 -27.23 1.32 16.19
C CYS A 219 -27.89 1.96 17.41
N ASP A 220 -28.35 1.14 18.36
CA ASP A 220 -28.76 1.63 19.67
C ASP A 220 -27.53 2.22 20.38
N LEU A 221 -27.62 3.50 20.77
CA LEU A 221 -26.55 4.25 21.42
C LEU A 221 -26.45 3.92 22.92
N THR A 222 -26.62 2.65 23.27
CA THR A 222 -26.53 2.14 24.64
C THR A 222 -25.26 1.29 24.80
N GLY A 223 -24.84 1.04 26.04
CA GLY A 223 -23.64 0.24 26.34
C GLY A 223 -22.37 0.83 25.70
N ASP A 224 -21.69 0.03 24.88
CA ASP A 224 -20.45 0.41 24.19
C ASP A 224 -20.62 1.58 23.20
N PHE A 225 -21.84 1.98 22.84
CA PHE A 225 -22.09 3.10 21.94
C PHE A 225 -22.53 4.38 22.68
N ALA A 226 -22.71 4.32 24.00
CA ALA A 226 -23.23 5.44 24.80
C ALA A 226 -22.41 6.72 24.67
N PHE A 227 -21.10 6.59 24.41
CA PHE A 227 -20.22 7.73 24.25
C PHE A 227 -20.50 8.54 22.96
N PHE A 228 -21.08 7.94 21.92
CA PHE A 228 -21.43 8.65 20.67
C PHE A 228 -22.71 9.48 20.78
N SER A 229 -23.51 9.31 21.84
CA SER A 229 -24.83 9.96 21.99
C SER A 229 -24.80 11.49 22.02
N LYS A 230 -23.65 12.10 22.34
CA LYS A 230 -23.48 13.57 22.48
C LYS A 230 -22.26 14.10 21.73
N ILE A 231 -21.78 13.36 20.72
CA ILE A 231 -20.52 13.69 20.03
C ILE A 231 -20.79 14.45 18.73
N GLU A 232 -20.09 15.57 18.57
CA GLU A 232 -19.97 16.28 17.30
C GLU A 232 -18.63 15.93 16.64
N CYS A 233 -18.63 15.62 15.35
CA CYS A 233 -17.43 15.24 14.59
C CYS A 233 -16.25 16.24 14.68
N LYS A 234 -16.54 17.53 14.92
CA LYS A 234 -15.51 18.58 15.08
C LYS A 234 -15.21 18.97 16.52
N ASN A 235 -15.92 18.40 17.50
CA ASN A 235 -15.78 18.72 18.91
C ASN A 235 -16.06 17.49 19.78
N HIS A 236 -15.02 16.69 20.01
CA HIS A 236 -15.13 15.48 20.81
C HIS A 236 -13.79 15.11 21.44
N PRO A 237 -13.80 14.44 22.61
CA PRO A 237 -12.57 13.95 23.22
C PRO A 237 -11.97 12.79 22.41
N THR A 238 -10.74 12.42 22.75
CA THR A 238 -10.09 11.22 22.19
C THR A 238 -10.83 9.96 22.65
N ILE A 239 -11.01 9.00 21.74
CA ILE A 239 -11.64 7.71 21.97
C ILE A 239 -10.69 6.63 21.49
N ILE A 240 -10.31 5.72 22.38
CA ILE A 240 -9.50 4.56 22.05
C ILE A 240 -10.23 3.32 22.57
N LYS A 241 -10.48 2.36 21.69
CA LYS A 241 -11.18 1.12 22.02
C LYS A 241 -10.44 -0.07 21.45
N ILE A 242 -10.11 -1.04 22.30
CA ILE A 242 -9.52 -2.31 21.89
C ILE A 242 -10.69 -3.24 21.55
N MET A 243 -10.91 -3.47 20.25
CA MET A 243 -12.00 -4.30 19.74
C MET A 243 -11.68 -5.79 19.89
N TRP A 244 -10.41 -6.13 19.71
CA TRP A 244 -9.90 -7.49 19.88
C TRP A 244 -8.46 -7.48 20.36
N GLU A 245 -8.16 -8.36 21.30
CA GLU A 245 -6.83 -8.52 21.87
C GLU A 245 -6.42 -10.00 21.86
N ASN A 246 -5.26 -10.29 21.27
CA ASN A 246 -4.69 -11.63 21.27
C ASN A 246 -3.89 -11.88 22.55
N LYS A 247 -4.59 -11.97 23.69
CA LYS A 247 -3.98 -12.13 25.02
C LYS A 247 -3.15 -13.40 25.15
N GLU A 248 -3.57 -14.46 24.46
CA GLU A 248 -2.91 -15.77 24.49
C GLU A 248 -1.65 -15.82 23.61
N GLY A 249 -1.37 -14.76 22.83
CA GLY A 249 -0.18 -14.70 21.98
C GLY A 249 -0.17 -15.72 20.85
N LEU A 250 -1.34 -16.21 20.42
CA LEU A 250 -1.48 -17.25 19.40
C LEU A 250 -1.07 -16.72 18.01
N SER A 251 -0.07 -17.34 17.39
CA SER A 251 0.38 -16.98 16.03
C SER A 251 -0.69 -17.22 14.96
N ASN A 252 -1.53 -18.24 15.14
CA ASN A 252 -2.58 -18.63 14.20
C ASN A 252 -3.91 -17.90 14.45
N GLY A 253 -4.01 -17.13 15.53
CA GLY A 253 -5.22 -16.38 15.89
C GLY A 253 -5.44 -15.13 15.03
N LEU A 254 -6.20 -14.20 15.61
CA LEU A 254 -6.50 -12.89 15.03
C LEU A 254 -5.60 -11.82 15.66
N ALA A 255 -5.05 -10.93 14.83
CA ALA A 255 -4.21 -9.81 15.25
C ALA A 255 -4.98 -8.81 16.12
N HIS A 256 -4.27 -8.03 16.95
CA HIS A 256 -4.92 -6.98 17.75
C HIS A 256 -5.70 -6.02 16.84
N LEU A 257 -6.89 -5.59 17.25
CA LEU A 257 -7.71 -4.63 16.52
C LEU A 257 -8.09 -3.47 17.43
N ILE A 258 -7.64 -2.27 17.08
CA ILE A 258 -7.80 -1.06 17.89
C ILE A 258 -8.52 0.00 17.05
N TYR A 259 -9.58 0.56 17.61
CA TYR A 259 -10.25 1.75 17.09
C TYR A 259 -9.68 2.99 17.78
N VAL A 260 -9.37 4.01 17.00
CA VAL A 260 -8.88 5.30 17.47
C VAL A 260 -9.68 6.40 16.79
N SER A 261 -10.25 7.30 17.58
CA SER A 261 -10.74 8.60 17.13
C SER A 261 -10.04 9.66 17.96
N ARG A 262 -9.28 10.53 17.31
CA ARG A 262 -8.47 11.55 17.98
C ARG A 262 -9.32 12.72 18.44
N GLU A 263 -8.92 13.39 19.52
CA GLU A 263 -9.58 14.62 19.93
C GLU A 263 -9.61 15.68 18.82
N LYS A 264 -10.77 16.31 18.64
CA LYS A 264 -10.98 17.45 17.75
C LYS A 264 -11.67 18.57 18.52
N ARG A 265 -11.26 19.82 18.25
CA ARG A 265 -11.84 21.04 18.78
C ARG A 265 -12.02 22.06 17.64
N PRO A 266 -13.11 22.87 17.61
CA PRO A 266 -13.43 23.73 16.47
C PRO A 266 -12.30 24.70 16.05
N ASN A 267 -11.53 25.19 17.01
CA ASN A 267 -10.47 26.19 16.79
C ASN A 267 -9.06 25.59 16.78
N HIS A 268 -8.93 24.26 16.72
CA HIS A 268 -7.63 23.60 16.70
C HIS A 268 -7.40 22.91 15.34
N PRO A 269 -6.39 23.32 14.55
CA PRO A 269 -6.10 22.68 13.28
C PRO A 269 -5.67 21.23 13.52
N HIS A 270 -6.36 20.29 12.85
CA HIS A 270 -6.10 18.87 13.04
C HIS A 270 -5.24 18.25 11.92
N HIS A 271 -4.88 19.00 10.86
CA HIS A 271 -3.96 18.52 9.81
C HIS A 271 -4.38 17.21 9.10
N TYR A 272 -5.70 16.96 8.97
CA TYR A 272 -6.27 15.84 8.20
C TYR A 272 -5.53 14.50 8.42
N LYS A 273 -5.25 13.75 7.36
CA LYS A 273 -4.56 12.45 7.41
C LYS A 273 -3.19 12.52 8.09
N ALA A 274 -2.41 13.57 7.87
CA ALA A 274 -1.08 13.70 8.49
C ALA A 274 -1.19 13.75 10.02
N GLY A 275 -2.12 14.53 10.56
CA GLY A 275 -2.36 14.57 12.00
C GLY A 275 -2.91 13.24 12.55
N ALA A 276 -3.74 12.53 11.79
CA ALA A 276 -4.25 11.22 12.18
C ALA A 276 -3.12 10.18 12.28
N MET A 277 -2.25 10.12 11.27
CA MET A 277 -1.06 9.28 11.25
C MET A 277 -0.10 9.59 12.40
N ASN A 278 0.08 10.87 12.74
CA ASN A 278 0.90 11.27 13.89
C ASN A 278 0.29 10.80 15.23
N VAL A 279 -1.03 10.88 15.39
CA VAL A 279 -1.72 10.35 16.58
C VAL A 279 -1.57 8.83 16.65
N LEU A 280 -1.82 8.12 15.55
CA LEU A 280 -1.65 6.65 15.48
C LEU A 280 -0.22 6.24 15.85
N THR A 281 0.79 6.96 15.37
CA THR A 281 2.19 6.69 15.71
C THR A 281 2.44 6.82 17.22
N ARG A 282 1.84 7.81 17.90
CA ARG A 282 1.97 7.97 19.37
C ARG A 282 1.19 6.90 20.13
N VAL A 283 -0.06 6.65 19.74
CA VAL A 283 -0.93 5.66 20.40
C VAL A 283 -0.36 4.25 20.30
N SER A 284 0.04 3.84 19.09
CA SER A 284 0.69 2.55 18.88
C SER A 284 2.02 2.42 19.64
N GLY A 285 2.78 3.50 19.78
CA GLY A 285 4.01 3.53 20.57
C GLY A 285 3.80 3.21 22.06
N LEU A 286 2.61 3.48 22.58
CA LEU A 286 2.23 3.17 23.97
C LEU A 286 1.60 1.78 24.11
N ILE A 287 0.86 1.31 23.10
CA ILE A 287 0.09 0.06 23.18
C ILE A 287 0.92 -1.15 22.78
N THR A 288 1.54 -1.15 21.59
CA THR A 288 2.27 -2.31 21.04
C THR A 288 3.75 -2.03 20.80
N ASN A 289 4.11 -0.76 20.59
CA ASN A 289 5.47 -0.29 20.35
C ASN A 289 6.20 -1.07 19.24
N ALA A 290 5.51 -1.40 18.14
CA ALA A 290 6.11 -2.18 17.07
C ALA A 290 7.23 -1.40 16.35
N PRO A 291 8.38 -2.00 16.01
CA PRO A 291 9.48 -1.29 15.35
C PRO A 291 9.16 -0.88 13.91
N PHE A 292 8.18 -1.51 13.27
CA PHE A 292 7.74 -1.20 11.91
C PHE A 292 6.26 -0.85 11.87
N MET A 293 5.88 0.04 10.95
CA MET A 293 4.51 0.51 10.79
C MET A 293 4.12 0.49 9.31
N LEU A 294 3.02 -0.14 8.95
CA LEU A 294 2.41 -0.08 7.63
C LEU A 294 1.31 0.97 7.63
N ASN A 295 1.27 1.85 6.64
CA ASN A 295 0.13 2.74 6.44
C ASN A 295 -0.68 2.37 5.19
N MET A 296 -2.00 2.37 5.33
CA MET A 296 -2.96 2.01 4.29
C MET A 296 -4.13 3.00 4.28
N ASP A 297 -4.58 3.34 3.08
CA ASP A 297 -5.84 4.04 2.85
C ASP A 297 -7.03 3.09 2.94
N CYS A 298 -8.22 3.64 3.21
CA CYS A 298 -9.43 2.86 3.43
C CYS A 298 -9.88 2.05 2.20
N ASP A 299 -9.49 2.46 1.00
CA ASP A 299 -9.81 1.86 -0.30
C ASP A 299 -8.71 0.92 -0.82
N MET A 300 -7.66 0.67 -0.03
CA MET A 300 -6.51 -0.14 -0.41
C MET A 300 -6.47 -1.45 0.38
N PHE A 301 -6.32 -2.58 -0.30
CA PHE A 301 -6.21 -3.90 0.36
C PHE A 301 -4.91 -4.61 0.00
N ALA A 302 -4.50 -5.59 0.82
CA ALA A 302 -3.34 -6.42 0.54
C ALA A 302 -3.70 -7.50 -0.49
N ASN A 303 -3.21 -7.33 -1.73
CA ASN A 303 -3.44 -8.30 -2.82
C ASN A 303 -2.62 -9.58 -2.66
N ASN A 304 -1.47 -9.49 -2.00
CA ASN A 304 -0.55 -10.58 -1.72
C ASN A 304 -0.50 -10.77 -0.20
N PRO A 305 -0.86 -11.94 0.32
CA PRO A 305 -0.91 -12.15 1.76
C PRO A 305 0.47 -12.13 2.40
N GLN A 306 1.54 -12.36 1.65
CA GLN A 306 2.92 -12.34 2.13
C GLN A 306 3.55 -10.94 2.09
N ILE A 307 2.78 -9.88 1.82
CA ILE A 307 3.33 -8.53 1.63
C ILE A 307 4.18 -8.03 2.82
N VAL A 308 3.77 -8.36 4.04
CA VAL A 308 4.52 -8.03 5.26
C VAL A 308 5.88 -8.75 5.26
N ARG A 309 5.92 -10.02 4.88
CA ARG A 309 7.17 -10.78 4.75
C ARG A 309 8.07 -10.20 3.66
N HIS A 310 7.51 -9.83 2.51
CA HIS A 310 8.29 -9.17 1.44
C HIS A 310 8.93 -7.86 1.92
N ALA A 311 8.21 -7.05 2.71
CA ALA A 311 8.79 -5.86 3.32
C ALA A 311 9.90 -6.22 4.32
N MET A 312 9.70 -7.24 5.16
CA MET A 312 10.72 -7.71 6.10
C MET A 312 11.98 -8.22 5.40
N CYS A 313 11.89 -8.81 4.20
CA CYS A 313 13.07 -9.17 3.42
C CYS A 313 14.01 -7.98 3.18
N PHE A 314 13.47 -6.78 2.93
CA PHE A 314 14.29 -5.58 2.75
C PHE A 314 14.84 -5.03 4.07
N PHE A 315 14.01 -4.96 5.11
CA PHE A 315 14.44 -4.41 6.40
C PHE A 315 15.46 -5.29 7.12
N LEU A 316 15.31 -6.61 7.02
CA LEU A 316 16.17 -7.60 7.69
C LEU A 316 17.30 -8.11 6.78
N GLY A 317 17.16 -7.94 5.46
CA GLY A 317 18.18 -8.33 4.48
C GLY A 317 19.27 -7.27 4.27
N SER A 318 19.01 -6.03 4.71
CA SER A 318 20.00 -4.96 4.66
C SER A 318 21.20 -5.25 5.57
N LYS A 319 22.40 -4.83 5.15
CA LYS A 319 23.61 -4.96 5.98
C LYS A 319 23.59 -3.97 7.15
N ASN A 320 23.14 -2.74 6.92
CA ASN A 320 22.97 -1.73 7.96
C ASN A 320 21.50 -1.39 8.13
N GLU A 321 21.06 -1.17 9.38
CA GLU A 321 19.71 -0.67 9.67
C GLU A 321 19.46 0.70 9.01
N GLY A 322 20.53 1.49 8.83
CA GLY A 322 20.55 2.80 8.18
C GLY A 322 20.22 2.81 6.70
N ASP A 323 20.37 1.67 6.01
CA ASP A 323 20.22 1.67 4.56
C ASP A 323 18.75 1.74 4.15
N THR A 324 17.79 1.28 4.97
CA THR A 324 16.36 1.21 4.57
C THR A 324 15.45 1.91 5.57
N ALA A 325 14.98 3.13 5.25
CA ALA A 325 14.00 3.82 6.10
C ALA A 325 12.58 3.29 5.94
N PHE A 326 12.17 3.08 4.69
CA PHE A 326 10.84 2.59 4.35
C PHE A 326 10.86 1.71 3.11
N VAL A 327 9.81 0.90 2.97
CA VAL A 327 9.55 0.05 1.81
C VAL A 327 8.20 0.43 1.23
N GLN A 328 8.20 0.98 0.02
CA GLN A 328 7.00 1.41 -0.69
C GLN A 328 6.52 0.31 -1.64
N THR A 329 5.27 -0.13 -1.48
CA THR A 329 4.63 -1.04 -2.44
C THR A 329 4.09 -0.24 -3.63
N PRO A 330 4.12 -0.80 -4.85
CA PRO A 330 3.38 -0.25 -5.97
C PRO A 330 1.89 -0.17 -5.65
N GLN A 331 1.23 0.90 -6.08
CA GLN A 331 -0.22 1.03 -6.02
C GLN A 331 -0.80 0.55 -7.35
N ILE A 332 -1.71 -0.41 -7.29
CA ILE A 332 -2.35 -1.02 -8.46
C ILE A 332 -3.85 -0.89 -8.27
N PHE A 333 -4.50 -0.15 -9.17
CA PHE A 333 -5.93 0.08 -9.14
C PHE A 333 -6.67 -1.07 -9.85
N TYR A 334 -7.70 -1.59 -9.19
CA TYR A 334 -8.59 -2.62 -9.76
C TYR A 334 -9.72 -1.97 -10.57
N ASP A 335 -10.38 -2.77 -11.41
CA ASP A 335 -11.52 -2.37 -12.25
C ASP A 335 -11.26 -1.14 -13.15
N GLY A 336 -9.99 -0.92 -13.51
CA GLY A 336 -9.58 0.11 -14.47
C GLY A 336 -10.14 -0.16 -15.88
N LEU A 337 -10.44 0.92 -16.60
CA LEU A 337 -10.85 0.85 -18.00
C LEU A 337 -9.74 0.22 -18.84
N LYS A 338 -10.10 -0.71 -19.74
CA LYS A 338 -9.13 -1.45 -20.56
C LYS A 338 -8.27 -0.54 -21.45
N ASP A 339 -8.86 0.53 -21.95
CA ASP A 339 -8.24 1.57 -22.76
C ASP A 339 -7.66 2.72 -21.94
N ASP A 340 -7.99 2.80 -20.64
CA ASP A 340 -7.52 3.78 -19.66
C ASP A 340 -7.30 5.20 -20.22
N PRO A 341 -8.34 5.84 -20.79
CA PRO A 341 -8.20 7.16 -21.43
C PRO A 341 -7.77 8.25 -20.44
N PHE A 342 -7.96 8.03 -19.14
CA PHE A 342 -7.59 8.94 -18.07
C PHE A 342 -6.19 8.67 -17.51
N GLY A 343 -5.55 7.56 -17.87
CA GLY A 343 -4.24 7.17 -17.34
C GLY A 343 -4.26 6.81 -15.85
N ASN A 344 -5.41 6.41 -15.31
CA ASN A 344 -5.61 6.16 -13.88
C ASN A 344 -4.89 4.89 -13.39
N GLN A 345 -4.50 3.99 -14.28
CA GLN A 345 -3.71 2.82 -13.90
C GLN A 345 -2.24 3.15 -13.63
N LEU A 346 -1.79 4.38 -13.91
CA LEU A 346 -0.44 4.89 -13.65
C LEU A 346 0.69 3.98 -14.20
N VAL A 347 0.42 3.24 -15.27
CA VAL A 347 1.35 2.23 -15.84
C VAL A 347 2.70 2.86 -16.19
N VAL A 348 2.71 4.07 -16.78
CA VAL A 348 3.96 4.77 -17.15
C VAL A 348 4.80 5.09 -15.91
N LEU A 349 4.16 5.57 -14.84
CA LEU A 349 4.87 5.89 -13.60
C LEU A 349 5.47 4.63 -12.98
N GLN A 350 4.71 3.53 -12.89
CA GLN A 350 5.17 2.31 -12.23
C GLN A 350 6.19 1.52 -13.07
N GLU A 351 5.89 1.25 -14.34
CA GLU A 351 6.67 0.35 -15.17
C GLU A 351 7.91 0.99 -15.81
N TYR A 352 7.85 2.31 -16.06
CA TYR A 352 8.88 3.00 -16.83
C TYR A 352 9.73 3.93 -15.95
N ILE A 353 9.10 4.86 -15.22
CA ILE A 353 9.82 5.85 -14.41
C ILE A 353 10.25 5.23 -13.06
N GLY A 354 9.35 4.49 -12.42
CA GLY A 354 9.52 3.95 -11.07
C GLY A 354 10.77 3.09 -10.93
N ARG A 355 11.01 2.18 -11.89
CA ARG A 355 12.23 1.35 -11.91
C ARG A 355 13.53 2.14 -11.92
N GLY A 356 13.54 3.32 -12.53
CA GLY A 356 14.70 4.20 -12.55
C GLY A 356 14.86 4.98 -11.25
N ILE A 357 13.77 5.54 -10.72
CA ILE A 357 13.75 6.21 -9.40
C ILE A 357 14.28 5.26 -8.32
N VAL A 358 13.80 4.01 -8.35
CA VAL A 358 14.18 2.95 -7.41
C VAL A 358 15.67 2.57 -7.53
N ALA A 359 16.31 2.83 -8.66
CA ALA A 359 17.73 2.56 -8.86
C ALA A 359 18.66 3.66 -8.32
N LEU A 360 18.18 4.91 -8.27
CA LEU A 360 18.94 6.08 -7.82
C LEU A 360 19.06 6.09 -6.29
N GLN A 361 17.96 6.40 -5.61
CA GLN A 361 17.89 6.44 -4.15
C GLN A 361 16.70 5.63 -3.63
N GLY A 362 15.75 5.24 -4.49
CA GLY A 362 14.53 4.58 -4.07
C GLY A 362 13.28 5.40 -4.34
N PRO A 363 12.08 4.80 -4.20
CA PRO A 363 10.82 5.49 -4.43
C PRO A 363 10.60 6.60 -3.38
N PHE A 364 9.79 7.60 -3.75
CA PHE A 364 9.21 8.52 -2.77
C PHE A 364 8.02 7.86 -2.06
N TYR A 365 7.62 8.43 -0.92
CA TYR A 365 6.44 7.96 -0.19
C TYR A 365 5.15 8.31 -0.96
N GLY A 366 4.37 7.28 -1.30
CA GLY A 366 3.17 7.40 -2.12
C GLY A 366 1.86 7.62 -1.34
N GLY A 367 1.92 7.80 -0.02
CA GLY A 367 0.73 8.06 0.80
C GLY A 367 0.00 6.82 1.35
N THR A 368 0.23 5.63 0.80
CA THR A 368 -0.37 4.34 1.19
C THR A 368 0.53 3.18 0.76
N GLY A 369 0.34 2.00 1.34
CA GLY A 369 1.14 0.81 1.02
C GLY A 369 2.61 0.97 1.37
N CYS A 370 2.93 1.70 2.43
CA CYS A 370 4.32 1.95 2.81
C CYS A 370 4.60 1.42 4.21
N PHE A 371 5.65 0.61 4.32
CA PHE A 371 6.17 0.16 5.59
C PHE A 371 7.28 1.11 6.03
N HIS A 372 7.20 1.63 7.24
CA HIS A 372 8.16 2.59 7.80
C HIS A 372 8.87 1.99 9.00
N ARG A 373 10.13 2.33 9.20
CA ARG A 373 10.80 2.17 10.50
C ARG A 373 10.32 3.24 11.47
N ARG A 374 9.82 2.83 12.64
CA ARG A 374 9.36 3.75 13.69
C ARG A 374 10.43 4.75 14.11
N LYS A 375 11.68 4.29 14.31
CA LYS A 375 12.82 5.16 14.67
C LYS A 375 13.02 6.30 13.67
N VAL A 376 12.88 6.03 12.37
CA VAL A 376 13.03 7.06 11.32
C VAL A 376 11.88 8.06 11.35
N ILE A 377 10.65 7.60 11.61
CA ILE A 377 9.50 8.51 11.80
C ILE A 377 9.69 9.43 13.01
N TYR A 378 10.40 8.98 14.04
CA TYR A 378 10.78 9.81 15.19
C TYR A 378 11.99 10.72 14.93
N GLY A 379 12.57 10.71 13.72
CA GLY A 379 13.73 11.51 13.37
C GLY A 379 15.05 10.98 13.96
N LEU A 380 15.06 9.75 14.49
CA LEU A 380 16.30 9.12 14.97
C LEU A 380 17.09 8.60 13.77
N CYS A 381 18.36 9.01 13.64
CA CYS A 381 19.24 8.38 12.67
C CYS A 381 19.54 6.96 13.15
N PRO A 382 19.55 5.94 12.28
CA PRO A 382 19.87 4.56 12.68
C PRO A 382 21.27 4.38 13.30
N ASN A 383 22.15 5.39 13.17
CA ASN A 383 23.49 5.43 13.75
C ASN A 383 23.56 6.10 15.14
N ASP A 384 22.49 6.74 15.65
CA ASP A 384 22.52 7.60 16.84
C ASP A 384 22.40 6.85 18.19
N ILE A 385 22.79 5.58 18.27
CA ILE A 385 22.70 4.80 19.52
C ILE A 385 23.66 5.37 20.60
N GLY A 386 24.60 6.25 20.25
CA GLY A 386 25.59 6.83 21.17
C GLY A 386 25.17 8.06 21.99
N ASP A 387 24.14 8.82 21.57
CA ASP A 387 23.86 10.16 22.14
C ASP A 387 22.50 10.29 22.86
N PHE A 388 21.99 9.18 23.40
CA PHE A 388 20.69 9.13 24.08
C PHE A 388 20.61 9.93 25.39
N ALA A 389 21.71 10.54 25.85
CA ALA A 389 21.73 11.34 27.09
C ALA A 389 21.45 12.84 26.88
N LYS A 390 21.35 13.35 25.64
CA LYS A 390 21.27 14.82 25.39
C LYS A 390 19.91 15.35 24.90
N PHE A 391 18.98 14.48 24.48
CA PHE A 391 17.73 14.91 23.84
C PHE A 391 16.52 15.13 24.77
N LEU A 392 16.71 15.18 26.09
CA LEU A 392 15.64 15.52 27.04
C LEU A 392 15.52 17.03 27.33
N THR A 393 16.10 17.90 26.52
CA THR A 393 15.88 19.36 26.58
C THR A 393 15.23 19.89 25.31
N PRO A 394 14.26 20.83 25.41
CA PRO A 394 13.55 21.35 24.25
C PRO A 394 14.48 22.23 23.44
N ILE A 395 14.79 21.84 22.19
CA ILE A 395 15.64 22.64 21.31
C ILE A 395 14.86 23.01 20.05
N THR A 396 14.61 24.31 19.98
CA THR A 396 14.48 25.13 18.78
C THR A 396 15.70 24.98 17.87
N GLY A 397 15.48 24.80 16.56
CA GLY A 397 16.46 25.22 15.55
C GLY A 397 17.19 24.11 14.79
N ASP A 398 16.89 24.10 13.49
CA ASP A 398 17.64 23.65 12.30
C ASP A 398 17.78 22.15 11.94
N PRO A 399 17.32 21.74 10.73
CA PRO A 399 17.47 20.39 10.22
C PRO A 399 18.83 20.21 9.53
N PHE A 400 19.70 19.38 10.12
CA PHE A 400 20.86 18.83 9.43
C PHE A 400 20.43 17.67 8.51
N PHE A 401 20.49 17.90 7.20
CA PHE A 401 20.40 16.85 6.17
C PHE A 401 21.78 16.21 5.98
N GLY A 402 21.90 14.89 6.17
CA GLY A 402 23.18 14.21 5.93
C GLY A 402 23.19 12.71 6.24
N GLY A 403 22.39 11.92 5.53
CA GLY A 403 22.49 10.46 5.53
C GLY A 403 21.77 9.87 4.32
N SER A 404 22.50 9.20 3.42
CA SER A 404 21.93 8.55 2.24
C SER A 404 21.14 7.30 2.63
N VAL A 405 19.85 7.50 2.86
CA VAL A 405 18.85 6.43 3.03
C VAL A 405 18.48 5.86 1.67
N ILE A 406 18.53 4.54 1.51
CA ILE A 406 18.06 3.79 0.35
C ILE A 406 16.59 3.43 0.58
N ASN A 407 15.68 3.99 -0.23
CA ASN A 407 14.29 3.54 -0.24
C ASN A 407 14.18 2.34 -1.18
N VAL A 408 13.41 1.32 -0.83
CA VAL A 408 13.28 0.13 -1.67
C VAL A 408 11.82 -0.09 -2.05
N SER A 409 11.58 -0.49 -3.30
CA SER A 409 10.25 -0.85 -3.80
C SER A 409 10.17 -2.34 -4.11
N ILE A 410 9.03 -2.96 -3.80
CA ILE A 410 8.71 -4.33 -4.22
C ILE A 410 8.31 -4.29 -5.70
N SER A 411 9.01 -5.02 -6.58
CA SER A 411 8.65 -5.09 -8.00
C SER A 411 7.27 -5.75 -8.18
N PRO A 412 6.40 -5.26 -9.08
CA PRO A 412 5.05 -5.80 -9.29
C PRO A 412 5.01 -7.26 -9.81
N ASN A 413 6.13 -7.82 -10.26
CA ASN A 413 6.22 -9.19 -10.80
C ASN A 413 6.00 -10.30 -9.74
N HIS A 414 5.76 -9.96 -8.48
CA HIS A 414 5.42 -10.90 -7.40
C HIS A 414 3.95 -10.88 -6.98
N ALA A 415 3.11 -10.07 -7.63
CA ALA A 415 1.68 -10.34 -7.68
C ALA A 415 1.46 -11.31 -8.86
N SER A 416 0.78 -12.42 -8.62
CA SER A 416 0.40 -13.43 -9.62
C SER A 416 -0.41 -12.79 -10.76
N ILE A 417 0.27 -12.19 -11.74
CA ILE A 417 -0.32 -11.87 -13.04
C ILE A 417 -0.40 -13.21 -13.77
N SER A 418 -1.56 -13.85 -13.69
CA SER A 418 -1.89 -14.97 -14.55
C SER A 418 -1.61 -14.58 -16.02
N PRO A 419 -1.01 -15.46 -16.84
CA PRO A 419 -0.54 -15.14 -18.18
C PRO A 419 -1.70 -15.09 -19.20
N ILE A 420 -2.71 -14.25 -18.96
CA ILE A 420 -3.85 -14.08 -19.88
C ILE A 420 -3.50 -13.12 -21.04
N ASN A 421 -2.52 -12.22 -20.88
CA ASN A 421 -2.24 -11.19 -21.89
C ASN A 421 -1.41 -11.63 -23.12
N ARG A 422 -0.91 -12.88 -23.18
CA ARG A 422 -0.19 -13.37 -24.39
C ARG A 422 -1.06 -14.09 -25.41
N ARG A 423 -2.24 -14.61 -25.04
CA ARG A 423 -3.02 -15.51 -25.92
C ARG A 423 -4.03 -14.80 -26.84
N TRP A 424 -4.35 -13.53 -26.58
CA TRP A 424 -5.37 -12.79 -27.33
C TRP A 424 -4.87 -11.98 -28.54
N ARG A 425 -3.55 -11.93 -28.80
CA ARG A 425 -3.02 -11.26 -30.01
C ARG A 425 -3.35 -12.00 -31.31
N ASN A 426 -3.57 -13.32 -31.27
CA ASN A 426 -3.80 -14.10 -32.49
C ASN A 426 -5.29 -14.27 -32.85
N ALA A 427 -6.21 -14.10 -31.89
CA ALA A 427 -7.65 -14.19 -32.15
C ALA A 427 -8.25 -12.93 -32.81
N SER A 428 -7.57 -11.77 -32.66
CA SER A 428 -8.05 -10.50 -33.23
C SER A 428 -7.80 -10.37 -34.74
N LEU A 429 -6.97 -11.24 -35.33
CA LEU A 429 -6.69 -11.21 -36.77
C LEU A 429 -7.74 -12.00 -37.58
N HIS A 430 -8.44 -12.97 -36.99
CA HIS A 430 -9.46 -13.73 -37.71
C HIS A 430 -10.84 -13.04 -37.74
N ASN A 431 -11.23 -12.33 -36.68
CA ASN A 431 -12.55 -11.67 -36.62
C ASN A 431 -12.64 -10.35 -37.42
N LYS A 432 -11.53 -9.81 -37.92
CA LYS A 432 -11.55 -8.61 -38.79
C LYS A 432 -11.86 -8.92 -40.25
N SER A 433 -11.70 -10.16 -40.73
CA SER A 433 -11.99 -10.52 -42.13
C SER A 433 -13.47 -10.84 -42.38
N GLU A 434 -14.23 -11.26 -41.38
CA GLU A 434 -15.66 -11.58 -41.55
C GLU A 434 -16.59 -10.38 -41.48
N ARG A 435 -16.18 -9.31 -40.77
CA ARG A 435 -17.03 -8.11 -40.61
C ARG A 435 -17.04 -7.19 -41.83
N LYS A 436 -16.12 -7.38 -42.79
CA LYS A 436 -16.02 -6.57 -44.01
C LYS A 436 -16.77 -7.13 -45.24
N ARG A 437 -17.47 -8.27 -45.09
CA ARG A 437 -18.27 -8.90 -46.16
C ARG A 437 -19.79 -8.74 -46.01
N ARG A 438 -20.28 -7.97 -45.03
CA ARG A 438 -21.72 -7.74 -44.82
C ARG A 438 -22.17 -6.31 -45.06
N GLU A 439 -21.32 -5.48 -45.64
CA GLU A 439 -21.65 -4.11 -46.04
C GLU A 439 -21.11 -3.84 -47.46
N ILE A 440 -21.60 -4.59 -48.45
CA ILE A 440 -21.76 -4.17 -49.85
C ILE A 440 -23.05 -4.82 -50.35
#